data_AF-A0A924FXT5-F1
#
_entry.id   AF-A0A924FXT5-F1
#
_cell.length_a   1.000
_cell.length_b   1.000
_cell.length_c   1.000
_cell.angle_alpha   90.00
_cell.angle_beta   90.00
_cell.angle_gamma   90.00
#
_symmetry.space_group_name_H-M   'P 1'
#
loop_
_entity.id
_entity.type
_entity.pdbx_description
1 polymer ?
#
loop_
_entity_poly.entity_id
_entity_poly.type
_entity_poly.pdbx_seq_one_letter_code
_entity_poly.pdbx_strand_id
1 'polypeptide(L)'
;MPCPSTCHGVGQLKSGGVPALTGAGHGPNPNLQCAVTVSPAIKTRKSVTVVDRPLLLLDWYDRHRRKLPWRPLPGGAIDPYRVWLSEIMLQQTGVQTVGPYFEKFLARWPSVADLGAASQDDVLRMWAGLGYYSRARNLHACAVAVLRDHGGAFPDTEARLRT
;
A
#
# COMPACT_ATOMS: atom_id res chain seq x y z
N MET A 1 -0.49 9.56 47.87
CA MET A 1 -1.00 10.65 47.03
C MET A 1 -1.90 10.07 45.93
N PRO A 2 -3.22 10.27 46.01
CA PRO A 2 -4.14 9.93 44.93
C PRO A 2 -4.63 11.20 44.18
N CYS A 3 -4.61 11.15 42.85
CA CYS A 3 -5.29 12.10 41.96
C CYS A 3 -6.81 11.83 41.93
N PRO A 4 -7.68 12.86 41.96
CA PRO A 4 -9.11 12.69 41.82
C PRO A 4 -9.54 12.76 40.35
N SER A 5 -10.27 11.74 39.88
CA SER A 5 -11.05 11.79 38.63
C SER A 5 -12.52 11.90 38.99
N THR A 6 -13.11 13.06 38.69
CA THR A 6 -14.54 13.33 38.76
C THR A 6 -15.13 13.13 37.37
N CYS A 7 -15.90 12.05 37.17
CA CYS A 7 -16.84 11.92 36.06
C CYS A 7 -18.24 11.74 36.66
N HIS A 8 -19.06 12.78 36.57
CA HIS A 8 -20.49 12.74 36.90
C HIS A 8 -21.31 12.81 35.62
N GLY A 9 -22.37 12.00 35.54
CA GLY A 9 -23.59 12.37 34.80
C GLY A 9 -23.93 11.51 33.58
N VAL A 10 -24.44 10.29 33.80
CA VAL A 10 -25.27 9.59 32.82
C VAL A 10 -26.73 10.01 33.05
N GLY A 11 -27.28 10.82 32.15
CA GLY A 11 -28.66 11.31 32.19
C GLY A 11 -29.50 10.77 31.03
N GLN A 12 -30.31 9.75 31.36
CA GLN A 12 -31.70 9.48 30.93
C GLN A 12 -32.19 9.89 29.52
N LEU A 13 -32.67 8.87 28.79
CA LEU A 13 -33.55 8.94 27.62
C LEU A 13 -34.87 9.69 27.92
N LYS A 14 -35.26 10.62 27.05
CA LYS A 14 -36.65 11.04 26.86
C LYS A 14 -36.99 11.23 25.38
N SER A 15 -38.02 10.53 24.98
CA SER A 15 -38.85 10.68 23.77
C SER A 15 -39.47 12.08 23.66
N GLY A 16 -39.41 12.70 22.47
CA GLY A 16 -40.14 13.94 22.19
C GLY A 16 -40.07 14.38 20.72
N GLY A 17 -41.22 14.29 20.04
CA GLY A 17 -41.74 15.23 19.02
C GLY A 17 -40.88 15.64 17.83
N VAL A 18 -41.24 15.14 16.63
CA VAL A 18 -40.87 15.74 15.34
C VAL A 18 -41.59 17.09 15.20
N PRO A 19 -40.90 18.22 15.00
CA PRO A 19 -41.58 19.48 14.69
C PRO A 19 -41.94 19.54 13.21
N ALA A 20 -43.22 19.85 12.95
CA ALA A 20 -43.75 20.15 11.63
C ALA A 20 -43.12 21.43 11.07
N LEU A 21 -42.47 21.33 9.91
CA LEU A 21 -42.03 22.49 9.14
C LEU A 21 -43.20 22.98 8.29
N THR A 22 -43.86 24.04 8.75
CA THR A 22 -44.77 24.88 7.98
C THR A 22 -43.97 25.74 6.99
N GLY A 23 -44.45 25.81 5.75
CA GLY A 23 -43.71 26.33 4.62
C GLY A 23 -43.57 27.85 4.54
N ALA A 24 -42.52 28.27 3.84
CA ALA A 24 -42.46 29.55 3.13
C ALA A 24 -42.07 29.25 1.68
N GLY A 25 -43.02 29.40 0.77
CA GLY A 25 -42.81 29.22 -0.66
C GLY A 25 -41.88 30.30 -1.21
N HIS A 26 -40.73 29.89 -1.73
CA HIS A 26 -39.99 30.69 -2.70
C HIS A 26 -40.55 30.36 -4.08
N GLY A 27 -41.19 31.35 -4.71
CA GLY A 27 -41.61 31.27 -6.10
C GLY A 27 -40.41 31.05 -7.04
N PRO A 28 -40.61 30.41 -8.20
CA PRO A 28 -39.55 30.19 -9.17
C PRO A 28 -39.02 31.54 -9.70
N ASN A 29 -37.71 31.76 -9.60
CA ASN A 29 -37.04 32.92 -10.17
C ASN A 29 -37.17 32.87 -11.71
N PRO A 30 -37.84 33.84 -12.37
CA PRO A 30 -38.14 33.79 -13.79
C PRO A 30 -36.94 34.09 -14.73
N ASN A 31 -35.70 34.12 -14.23
CA ASN A 31 -34.53 34.50 -15.03
C ASN A 31 -33.31 33.56 -14.93
N LEU A 32 -33.52 32.27 -14.69
CA LEU A 32 -32.49 31.25 -14.90
C LEU A 32 -32.91 30.25 -15.99
N GLN A 33 -32.77 30.66 -17.25
CA GLN A 33 -32.57 29.71 -18.33
C GLN A 33 -31.06 29.45 -18.45
N CYS A 34 -30.56 28.50 -17.67
CA CYS A 34 -29.30 27.84 -18.01
C CYS A 34 -29.56 26.97 -19.24
N ALA A 35 -29.48 27.58 -20.42
CA ALA A 35 -29.41 26.85 -21.68
C ALA A 35 -28.10 26.06 -21.69
N VAL A 36 -28.16 24.79 -21.27
CA VAL A 36 -27.09 23.83 -21.54
C VAL A 36 -27.18 23.50 -23.02
N THR A 37 -26.48 24.27 -23.85
CA THR A 37 -26.24 23.90 -25.24
C THR A 37 -25.34 22.67 -25.20
N VAL A 38 -25.94 21.48 -25.30
CA VAL A 38 -25.21 20.24 -25.53
C VAL A 38 -24.54 20.38 -26.90
N SER A 39 -23.23 20.65 -26.89
CA SER A 39 -22.45 20.68 -28.12
C SER A 39 -22.50 19.31 -28.79
N PRO A 40 -22.81 19.23 -30.10
CA PRO A 40 -22.87 17.97 -30.80
C PRO A 40 -21.44 17.47 -31.07
N ALA A 41 -21.30 16.14 -31.16
CA ALA A 41 -20.09 15.38 -31.47
C ALA A 41 -19.22 14.94 -30.27
N ILE A 42 -19.77 14.05 -29.44
CA ILE A 42 -18.94 12.99 -28.83
C ILE A 42 -18.38 12.16 -29.99
N LYS A 43 -17.12 12.40 -30.36
CA LYS A 43 -16.39 11.52 -31.29
C LYS A 43 -16.42 10.11 -30.70
N THR A 44 -17.05 9.18 -31.42
CA THR A 44 -17.11 7.76 -31.08
C THR A 44 -15.69 7.24 -30.88
N ARG A 45 -15.28 7.01 -29.64
CA ARG A 45 -14.03 6.33 -29.33
C ARG A 45 -14.12 4.95 -29.96
N LYS A 46 -13.12 4.57 -30.77
CA LYS A 46 -12.95 3.20 -31.24
C LYS A 46 -13.07 2.26 -30.03
N SER A 47 -13.92 1.25 -30.13
CA SER A 47 -14.09 0.24 -29.09
C SER A 47 -12.77 -0.52 -28.92
N VAL A 48 -12.07 -0.23 -27.83
CA VAL A 48 -10.89 -1.01 -27.41
C VAL A 48 -11.34 -2.45 -27.20
N THR A 49 -10.71 -3.39 -27.90
CA THR A 49 -11.05 -4.81 -27.75
C THR A 49 -10.34 -5.40 -26.54
N VAL A 50 -10.84 -6.52 -26.02
CA VAL A 50 -10.31 -7.15 -24.79
C VAL A 50 -8.81 -7.47 -24.88
N VAL A 51 -8.34 -7.84 -26.08
CA VAL A 51 -6.93 -8.20 -26.37
C VAL A 51 -5.98 -7.00 -26.34
N ASP A 52 -6.48 -5.78 -26.47
CA ASP A 52 -5.64 -4.57 -26.42
C ASP A 52 -5.39 -4.10 -24.97
N ARG A 53 -6.16 -4.60 -24.01
CA ARG A 53 -6.14 -4.11 -22.61
C ARG A 53 -4.78 -4.27 -21.92
N PRO A 54 -4.06 -5.40 -22.03
CA PRO A 54 -2.75 -5.55 -21.40
C PRO A 54 -1.74 -4.56 -21.97
N LEU A 55 -1.72 -4.37 -23.30
CA LEU A 55 -0.81 -3.44 -23.96
C LEU A 55 -1.08 -2.00 -23.53
N LEU A 56 -2.35 -1.59 -23.47
CA LEU A 56 -2.73 -0.25 -23.00
C LEU A 56 -2.34 0.00 -21.54
N LEU A 57 -2.42 -1.04 -20.69
CA LEU A 57 -2.00 -0.93 -19.29
C LEU A 57 -0.47 -0.80 -19.16
N LEU A 58 0.29 -1.57 -19.93
CA LEU A 58 1.75 -1.48 -19.97
C LEU A 58 2.21 -0.12 -20.49
N ASP A 59 1.61 0.36 -21.58
CA ASP A 59 1.83 1.71 -22.12
C ASP A 59 1.58 2.81 -21.08
N TRP A 60 0.49 2.69 -20.33
CA TRP A 60 0.19 3.63 -19.26
C TRP A 60 1.21 3.52 -18.12
N TYR A 61 1.60 2.29 -17.74
CA TYR A 61 2.57 2.02 -16.69
C TYR A 61 3.93 2.63 -17.03
N ASP A 62 4.42 2.48 -18.25
CA ASP A 62 5.72 3.03 -18.66
C ASP A 62 5.75 4.56 -18.57
N ARG A 63 4.63 5.22 -18.85
CA ARG A 63 4.48 6.68 -18.74
C ARG A 63 4.27 7.19 -17.31
N HIS A 64 3.58 6.42 -16.46
CA HIS A 64 3.10 6.92 -15.15
C HIS A 64 3.67 6.19 -13.94
N ARG A 65 4.55 5.21 -14.13
CA ARG A 65 5.18 4.47 -13.02
C ARG A 65 5.89 5.42 -12.06
N ARG A 66 5.64 5.22 -10.76
CA ARG A 66 6.38 5.91 -9.70
C ARG A 66 7.81 5.38 -9.62
N LYS A 67 8.75 6.27 -9.34
CA LYS A 67 10.13 5.90 -8.98
C LYS A 67 10.13 5.45 -7.52
N LEU A 68 10.43 4.18 -7.28
CA LEU A 68 10.48 3.55 -5.95
C LEU A 68 11.83 2.83 -5.81
N PRO A 69 12.46 2.84 -4.62
CA PRO A 69 13.83 2.35 -4.45
C PRO A 69 14.00 0.84 -4.65
N TRP A 70 12.90 0.08 -4.55
CA TRP A 70 12.84 -1.35 -4.83
C TRP A 70 12.46 -1.69 -6.28
N ARG A 71 12.02 -0.71 -7.09
CA ARG A 71 11.68 -0.96 -8.50
C ARG A 71 12.89 -0.69 -9.41
N PRO A 72 13.33 -1.68 -10.21
CA PRO A 72 14.40 -1.46 -11.18
C PRO A 72 13.95 -0.48 -12.24
N LEU A 73 14.86 0.40 -12.68
CA LEU A 73 14.62 1.28 -13.82
C LEU A 73 14.46 0.45 -15.12
N PRO A 74 13.80 0.98 -16.16
CA PRO A 74 13.75 0.31 -17.46
C PRO A 74 15.15 -0.11 -17.92
N GLY A 75 15.33 -1.39 -18.28
CA GLY A 75 16.62 -1.97 -18.66
C GLY A 75 17.57 -2.32 -17.50
N GLY A 76 17.17 -2.07 -16.25
CA GLY A 76 17.96 -2.44 -15.07
C GLY A 76 17.79 -3.91 -14.67
N ALA A 77 18.84 -4.49 -14.07
CA ALA A 77 18.78 -5.83 -13.51
C ALA A 77 17.78 -5.91 -12.34
N ILE A 78 17.02 -7.01 -12.28
CA ILE A 78 16.10 -7.30 -11.18
C ILE A 78 16.88 -8.08 -10.13
N ASP A 79 16.92 -7.57 -8.90
CA ASP A 79 17.50 -8.26 -7.76
C ASP A 79 16.38 -8.95 -6.95
N PRO A 80 16.33 -10.30 -6.92
CA PRO A 80 15.30 -11.05 -6.19
C PRO A 80 15.23 -10.70 -4.70
N TYR A 81 16.38 -10.43 -4.06
CA TYR A 81 16.43 -10.10 -2.63
C TYR A 81 15.73 -8.77 -2.37
N ARG A 82 16.02 -7.74 -3.18
CA ARG A 82 15.40 -6.42 -3.06
C ARG A 82 13.90 -6.46 -3.31
N VAL A 83 13.47 -7.20 -4.33
CA VAL A 83 12.04 -7.38 -4.64
C VAL A 83 11.36 -8.06 -3.45
N TRP A 84 11.85 -9.23 -3.03
CA TRP A 84 11.27 -10.00 -1.93
C TRP A 84 11.19 -9.19 -0.62
N LEU A 85 12.28 -8.52 -0.22
CA LEU A 85 12.31 -7.69 0.98
C LEU A 85 11.23 -6.59 0.93
N SER A 86 11.11 -5.91 -0.21
CA SER A 86 10.12 -4.85 -0.38
C SER A 86 8.68 -5.38 -0.31
N GLU A 87 8.40 -6.54 -0.89
CA GLU A 87 7.07 -7.16 -0.87
C GLU A 87 6.65 -7.53 0.56
N ILE A 88 7.55 -8.12 1.36
CA ILE A 88 7.26 -8.42 2.77
C ILE A 88 7.01 -7.15 3.59
N MET A 89 7.79 -6.09 3.36
CA MET A 89 7.60 -4.82 4.06
C MET A 89 6.27 -4.13 3.68
N LEU A 90 5.86 -4.19 2.41
CA LEU A 90 4.65 -3.54 1.90
C LEU A 90 3.34 -4.24 2.29
N GLN A 91 3.40 -5.47 2.83
CA GLN A 91 2.22 -6.13 3.40
C GLN A 91 1.61 -5.26 4.50
N GLN A 92 0.35 -4.83 4.29
CA GLN A 92 -0.40 -4.00 5.26
C GLN A 92 0.35 -2.72 5.70
N THR A 93 1.30 -2.21 4.89
CA THR A 93 2.14 -1.05 5.21
C THR A 93 2.21 -0.09 4.01
N GLY A 94 2.17 1.22 4.25
CA GLY A 94 2.18 2.23 3.19
C GLY A 94 3.55 2.46 2.54
N VAL A 95 3.56 2.80 1.25
CA VAL A 95 4.79 3.04 0.45
C VAL A 95 5.71 4.11 1.06
N GLN A 96 5.15 5.20 1.58
CA GLN A 96 5.93 6.30 2.18
C GLN A 96 6.66 5.85 3.45
N THR A 97 6.02 4.99 4.25
CA THR A 97 6.60 4.45 5.47
C THR A 97 7.72 3.46 5.15
N VAL A 98 7.54 2.61 4.13
CA VAL A 98 8.50 1.54 3.80
C VAL A 98 9.82 2.07 3.24
N GLY A 99 9.81 3.16 2.47
CA GLY A 99 11.01 3.72 1.82
C GLY A 99 12.25 3.81 2.73
N PRO A 100 12.18 4.57 3.84
CA PRO A 100 13.32 4.71 4.75
C PRO A 100 13.75 3.41 5.44
N TYR A 101 12.82 2.48 5.71
CA TYR A 101 13.16 1.19 6.31
C TYR A 101 13.88 0.30 5.30
N PHE A 102 13.39 0.24 4.07
CA PHE A 102 14.00 -0.52 2.99
C PHE A 102 15.46 -0.11 2.75
N GLU A 103 15.73 1.19 2.69
CA GLU A 103 17.10 1.72 2.53
C GLU A 103 18.01 1.36 3.70
N LYS A 104 17.52 1.47 4.95
CA LYS A 104 18.28 1.08 6.15
C LYS A 104 18.60 -0.40 6.19
N PHE A 105 17.63 -1.25 5.83
CA PHE A 105 17.81 -2.70 5.75
C PHE A 105 18.88 -3.05 4.73
N LEU A 106 18.82 -2.49 3.52
CA LEU A 106 19.82 -2.76 2.48
C LEU A 106 21.21 -2.20 2.81
N ALA A 107 21.28 -1.07 3.53
CA ALA A 107 22.56 -0.54 3.99
C ALA A 107 23.24 -1.46 5.02
N ARG A 108 22.44 -2.17 5.84
CA ARG A 108 22.96 -3.09 6.86
C ARG A 108 23.21 -4.49 6.33
N TRP A 109 22.29 -5.00 5.52
CA TRP A 109 22.31 -6.34 4.92
C TRP A 109 22.11 -6.20 3.42
N PRO A 110 23.19 -6.01 2.64
CA PRO A 110 23.11 -5.83 1.20
C PRO A 110 22.60 -7.06 0.46
N SER A 111 22.82 -8.27 1.01
CA SER A 111 22.38 -9.54 0.43
C SER A 111 21.51 -10.36 1.39
N VAL A 112 20.78 -11.34 0.83
CA VAL A 112 20.02 -12.31 1.64
C VAL A 112 20.94 -13.15 2.53
N ALA A 113 22.18 -13.40 2.11
CA ALA A 113 23.17 -14.10 2.92
C ALA A 113 23.56 -13.28 4.16
N ASP A 114 23.76 -11.97 4.01
CA ASP A 114 24.05 -11.08 5.15
C ASP A 114 22.88 -11.05 6.13
N LEU A 115 21.64 -11.02 5.61
CA LEU A 115 20.43 -11.07 6.43
C LEU A 115 20.27 -12.42 7.14
N GLY A 116 20.58 -13.53 6.47
CA GLY A 116 20.52 -14.88 7.02
C GLY A 116 21.59 -15.14 8.09
N ALA A 117 22.76 -14.52 7.97
CA ALA A 117 23.83 -14.60 8.96
C ALA A 117 23.61 -13.69 10.19
N ALA A 118 22.69 -12.73 10.09
CA ALA A 118 22.38 -11.81 11.18
C ALA A 118 21.67 -12.50 12.35
N SER A 119 21.77 -11.90 13.54
CA SER A 119 20.95 -12.32 14.67
C SER A 119 19.49 -11.92 14.45
N GLN A 120 18.55 -12.76 14.91
CA GLN A 120 17.12 -12.46 14.83
C GLN A 120 16.79 -11.17 15.60
N ASP A 121 17.46 -10.90 16.72
CA ASP A 121 17.24 -9.71 17.55
C ASP A 121 17.61 -8.42 16.83
N ASP A 122 18.70 -8.43 16.05
CA ASP A 122 19.09 -7.26 15.24
C ASP A 122 18.04 -6.98 14.17
N VAL A 123 17.50 -8.03 13.52
CA VAL A 123 16.42 -7.89 12.53
C VAL A 123 15.16 -7.32 13.16
N LEU A 124 14.75 -7.84 14.33
CA LEU A 124 13.57 -7.35 15.05
C LEU A 124 13.75 -5.89 15.50
N ARG A 125 14.95 -5.52 15.94
CA ARG A 125 15.27 -4.14 16.32
C ARG A 125 15.18 -3.20 15.12
N MET A 126 15.69 -3.60 13.96
CA MET A 126 15.60 -2.78 12.75
C MET A 126 14.17 -2.71 12.19
N TRP A 127 13.36 -3.75 12.41
CA TRP A 127 11.95 -3.80 12.02
C TRP A 127 11.02 -2.99 12.97
N ALA A 128 11.53 -2.56 14.12
CA ALA A 128 10.73 -1.83 15.11
C ALA A 128 10.10 -0.57 14.48
N GLY A 129 8.76 -0.50 14.51
CA GLY A 129 7.97 0.59 13.92
C GLY A 129 7.24 0.24 12.62
N LEU A 130 7.59 -0.86 11.93
CA LEU A 130 6.81 -1.37 10.78
C LEU A 130 5.58 -2.18 11.18
N GLY A 131 5.49 -2.58 12.46
CA GLY A 131 4.41 -3.40 12.97
C GLY A 131 4.47 -4.86 12.50
N TYR A 132 3.57 -5.67 13.06
CA TYR A 132 3.38 -7.09 12.77
C TYR A 132 4.69 -7.91 12.72
N TYR A 133 5.35 -8.05 13.88
CA TYR A 133 6.66 -8.67 14.05
C TYR A 133 6.78 -10.13 13.57
N SER A 134 5.66 -10.85 13.36
CA SER A 134 5.69 -12.17 12.74
C SER A 134 6.29 -12.12 11.33
N ARG A 135 6.05 -11.04 10.56
CA ARG A 135 6.66 -10.84 9.24
C ARG A 135 8.19 -10.79 9.33
N ALA A 136 8.72 -10.06 10.30
CA ALA A 136 10.17 -9.96 10.53
C ALA A 136 10.79 -11.31 10.91
N ARG A 137 10.12 -12.09 11.76
CA ARG A 137 10.57 -13.43 12.15
C ARG A 137 10.56 -14.39 10.95
N ASN A 138 9.49 -14.39 10.17
CA ASN A 138 9.36 -15.24 8.99
C ASN A 138 10.34 -14.82 7.88
N LEU A 139 10.56 -13.51 7.70
CA LEU A 139 11.58 -12.97 6.81
C LEU A 139 12.96 -13.51 7.18
N HIS A 140 13.34 -13.40 8.46
CA HIS A 140 14.65 -13.88 8.92
C HIS A 140 14.78 -15.40 8.80
N ALA A 141 13.76 -16.16 9.22
CA ALA A 141 13.75 -17.62 9.07
C ALA A 141 13.90 -18.07 7.61
N CYS A 142 13.24 -17.37 6.68
CA CYS A 142 13.38 -17.62 5.24
C CYS A 142 14.78 -17.25 4.74
N ALA A 143 15.35 -16.13 5.17
CA ALA A 143 16.73 -15.76 4.81
C ALA A 143 17.76 -16.80 5.29
N VAL A 144 17.58 -17.32 6.51
CA VAL A 144 18.40 -18.43 7.06
C VAL A 144 18.26 -19.69 6.21
N ALA A 145 17.03 -20.06 5.82
CA ALA A 145 16.78 -21.22 4.96
C ALA A 145 17.41 -21.04 3.57
N VAL A 146 17.27 -19.88 2.94
CA VAL A 146 17.90 -19.57 1.64
C VAL A 146 19.42 -19.62 1.73
N LEU A 147 20.01 -19.12 2.80
CA LEU A 147 21.45 -19.22 3.03
C LEU A 147 21.89 -20.69 3.17
N ARG A 148 21.18 -21.47 4.00
CA ARG A 148 21.50 -22.87 4.30
C ARG A 148 21.29 -23.80 3.11
N ASP A 149 20.14 -23.71 2.45
CA ASP A 149 19.65 -24.71 1.50
C ASP A 149 19.91 -24.31 0.04
N HIS A 150 20.18 -23.03 -0.23
CA HIS A 150 20.37 -22.49 -1.57
C HIS A 150 21.62 -21.61 -1.72
N GLY A 151 22.52 -21.62 -0.73
CA GLY A 151 23.80 -20.91 -0.79
C GLY A 151 23.66 -19.39 -0.89
N GLY A 152 22.55 -18.82 -0.41
CA GLY A 152 22.30 -17.38 -0.45
C GLY A 152 21.73 -16.88 -1.79
N ALA A 153 21.24 -17.77 -2.65
CA ALA A 153 20.54 -17.41 -3.88
C ALA A 153 19.08 -17.88 -3.84
N PHE A 154 18.15 -17.05 -4.30
CA PHE A 154 16.75 -17.46 -4.42
C PHE A 154 16.59 -18.48 -5.56
N PRO A 155 15.75 -19.52 -5.37
CA PRO A 155 15.33 -20.38 -6.46
C PRO A 155 14.65 -19.61 -7.59
N ASP A 156 14.85 -20.08 -8.82
CA ASP A 156 14.39 -19.48 -10.08
C ASP A 156 13.01 -19.96 -10.53
N THR A 157 12.42 -20.90 -9.80
CA THR A 157 11.12 -21.49 -10.12
C THR A 157 10.15 -21.37 -8.95
N GLU A 158 8.87 -21.11 -9.27
CA GLU A 158 7.81 -20.98 -8.28
C GLU A 158 7.70 -22.22 -7.39
N ALA A 159 7.78 -23.42 -7.98
CA ALA A 159 7.68 -24.68 -7.24
C ALA A 159 8.74 -24.77 -6.12
N ARG A 160 9.97 -24.31 -6.39
CA ARG A 160 11.07 -24.31 -5.43
C ARG A 160 10.98 -23.20 -4.38
N LEU A 161 10.22 -22.14 -4.65
CA LEU A 161 9.97 -21.06 -3.68
C LEU A 161 8.88 -21.41 -2.66
N ARG A 162 8.02 -22.39 -2.97
CA ARG A 162 6.90 -22.83 -2.11
C ARG A 162 7.26 -23.97 -1.15
N THR A 163 8.47 -24.51 -1.28
CA THR A 163 8.94 -25.68 -0.53
C THR A 163 9.53 -25.28 0.80
#